data_AF-A0AA38XLZ7-F1
#
_entry.id   AF-A0AA38XLZ7-F1
#
_cell.length_a   1.000
_cell.length_b   1.000
_cell.length_c   1.000
_cell.angle_alpha   90.00
_cell.angle_beta   90.00
_cell.angle_gamma   90.00
#
_symmetry.space_group_name_H-M   'P 1'
#
loop_
_entity.id
_entity.type
_entity.pdbx_description
1 polymer ?
#
loop_
_entity_poly.entity_id
_entity_poly.type
_entity_poly.pdbx_seq_one_letter_code
_entity_poly.pdbx_strand_id
1 'polypeptide(L)'
;MQTEAKMVDRRQFLQVGALAAGVAALPVVKARTHGGAKVVSTWDFGVPANQAAWKVLAQGGSALDAVEAGARWAESELCNPTVGHCGNPDRDGVLSLDASIMDGDGRCGAVAALVDILHPVSVARRVMENSPHVLLVGEGAQQFAVQQGFQRQHLLTPKAEAAWREWLKTEKYAPQINAERRGLPGNSDNHDTIGMLALDAKGNLAGACTTSGMAWKLHGRVGDSPIIGAGLYVDNEVGAATASGVGEEMIRNAASFLVVELMRQGRSPAQACREAIDRVVRKRPEASRTLQVCFLAMNKHGEVGAYALHRGFVYAVCDAQRQDDLRDSPSIYTSTQANSVASALAAQAGGADRIELFDNLAEGGTTPSFASIAIARERLQIPLFVLVRPRPGDFHYDALETELMLRDIAQCRALGCDGVVIGALDVQGGIDLPLCRELLRAAGPLQVTFHRAFDAVCDLPAALEQVIGLGCQRVLTSGGQASAEAGAEVLAALVAQAAGRISVMAGAGLGPGNIAAVARKTGCLELHASAKGQRRSAMQFQNPALRGLDPDWSQTATATVAALRQALDG
;
A
#
# COMPACT_ATOMS: atom_id res chain seq x y z
N MET A 1 50.36 73.32 17.48
CA MET A 1 50.85 73.18 16.09
C MET A 1 49.71 72.59 15.29
N GLN A 2 48.98 73.46 14.58
CA GLN A 2 47.88 73.11 13.68
C GLN A 2 48.44 72.43 12.42
N THR A 3 47.69 71.52 11.83
CA THR A 3 47.72 71.33 10.38
C THR A 3 46.37 70.88 9.86
N GLU A 4 45.71 71.81 9.16
CA GLU A 4 44.58 71.59 8.28
C GLU A 4 45.01 71.03 6.92
N ALA A 5 44.11 70.22 6.37
CA ALA A 5 43.69 70.02 4.97
C ALA A 5 44.58 70.40 3.78
N LYS A 6 44.57 69.51 2.77
CA LYS A 6 44.23 69.92 1.39
C LYS A 6 43.47 68.83 0.62
N MET A 7 42.43 69.30 -0.04
CA MET A 7 41.42 68.60 -0.83
C MET A 7 41.77 68.70 -2.32
N VAL A 8 41.63 67.62 -3.08
CA VAL A 8 41.67 67.54 -4.56
C VAL A 8 40.84 66.31 -4.96
N ASP A 9 40.11 66.21 -6.07
CA ASP A 9 39.23 67.08 -6.85
C ASP A 9 38.33 66.08 -7.64
N ARG A 10 37.05 66.40 -7.80
CA ARG A 10 35.93 65.49 -8.15
C ARG A 10 35.79 65.18 -9.65
N ARG A 11 36.84 65.32 -10.47
CA ARG A 11 36.72 65.30 -11.95
C ARG A 11 37.59 64.29 -12.72
N GLN A 12 38.20 63.30 -12.08
CA GLN A 12 39.00 62.28 -12.78
C GLN A 12 38.57 60.81 -12.60
N PHE A 13 37.34 60.54 -12.12
CA PHE A 13 36.83 59.16 -12.00
C PHE A 13 35.64 58.83 -12.91
N LEU A 14 35.45 59.61 -13.99
CA LEU A 14 34.40 59.37 -14.98
C LEU A 14 34.98 59.47 -16.38
N GLN A 15 35.69 58.41 -16.81
CA GLN A 15 35.84 58.00 -18.21
C GLN A 15 36.76 56.78 -18.26
N VAL A 16 36.18 55.58 -18.26
CA VAL A 16 36.58 54.37 -19.02
C VAL A 16 35.61 53.25 -18.63
N GLY A 17 34.95 52.67 -19.62
CA GLY A 17 34.37 51.33 -19.51
C GLY A 17 32.85 51.24 -19.39
N ALA A 18 32.13 51.64 -20.43
CA ALA A 18 30.79 51.12 -20.68
C ALA A 18 30.86 49.62 -20.99
N LEU A 19 30.24 48.77 -20.18
CA LEU A 19 29.68 47.45 -20.58
C LEU A 19 28.93 46.83 -19.40
N ALA A 20 27.76 46.25 -19.72
CA ALA A 20 26.86 45.48 -18.87
C ALA A 20 25.94 46.26 -17.90
N ALA A 21 24.94 46.95 -18.45
CA ALA A 21 23.64 47.08 -17.79
C ALA A 21 22.94 45.71 -17.78
N GLY A 22 23.40 44.80 -16.92
CA GLY A 22 22.66 43.62 -16.55
C GLY A 22 21.58 44.04 -15.57
N VAL A 23 20.33 44.16 -16.04
CA VAL A 23 19.17 44.20 -15.16
C VAL A 23 19.23 42.92 -14.33
N ALA A 24 19.63 43.03 -13.06
CA ALA A 24 19.42 41.97 -12.10
C ALA A 24 17.91 41.83 -11.92
N ALA A 25 17.32 40.98 -12.75
CA ALA A 25 15.98 40.48 -12.55
C ALA A 25 16.01 39.72 -11.22
N LEU A 26 15.62 40.41 -10.15
CA LEU A 26 15.16 39.76 -8.93
C LEU A 26 14.16 38.68 -9.37
N PRO A 27 14.31 37.42 -8.96
CA PRO A 27 13.32 36.42 -9.31
C PRO A 27 12.01 36.91 -8.71
N VAL A 28 11.08 37.30 -9.56
CA VAL A 28 9.68 37.43 -9.19
C VAL A 28 9.31 36.03 -8.75
N VAL A 29 9.32 35.80 -7.44
CA VAL A 29 8.67 34.65 -6.84
C VAL A 29 7.22 34.81 -7.25
N LYS A 30 6.82 34.12 -8.33
CA LYS A 30 5.41 33.99 -8.68
C LYS A 30 4.76 33.45 -7.42
N ALA A 31 3.92 34.28 -6.78
CA ALA A 31 3.04 33.82 -5.74
C ALA A 31 2.33 32.59 -6.30
N ARG A 32 2.66 31.41 -5.74
CA ARG A 32 1.95 30.18 -6.10
C ARG A 32 0.51 30.43 -5.71
N THR A 33 -0.38 30.43 -6.68
CA THR A 33 -1.82 30.55 -6.46
C THR A 33 -2.22 29.50 -5.44
N HIS A 34 -2.90 29.90 -4.36
CA HIS A 34 -3.47 28.94 -3.41
C HIS A 34 -4.27 27.91 -4.20
N GLY A 35 -3.94 26.62 -4.04
CA GLY A 35 -4.77 25.55 -4.57
C GLY A 35 -6.19 25.75 -4.07
N GLY A 36 -7.17 25.74 -4.98
CA GLY A 36 -8.57 25.92 -4.61
C GLY A 36 -9.03 24.89 -3.58
N ALA A 37 -10.24 25.11 -3.03
CA ALA A 37 -10.79 24.23 -2.01
C ALA A 37 -10.69 22.74 -2.41
N LYS A 38 -10.26 21.91 -1.47
CA LYS A 38 -9.95 20.50 -1.70
C LYS A 38 -10.22 19.68 -0.44
N VAL A 39 -10.70 18.46 -0.60
CA VAL A 39 -10.80 17.48 0.46
C VAL A 39 -10.23 16.15 -0.01
N VAL A 40 -9.49 15.48 0.86
CA VAL A 40 -8.91 14.16 0.60
C VAL A 40 -9.19 13.23 1.76
N SER A 41 -9.34 11.94 1.48
CA SER A 41 -9.58 10.94 2.51
C SER A 41 -9.01 9.57 2.15
N THR A 42 -8.79 8.75 3.17
CA THR A 42 -8.31 7.38 3.04
C THR A 42 -9.40 6.45 2.49
N TRP A 43 -8.98 5.49 1.66
CA TRP A 43 -9.80 4.40 1.11
C TRP A 43 -10.88 4.82 0.10
N ASP A 44 -11.53 3.83 -0.49
CA ASP A 44 -12.55 3.97 -1.54
C ASP A 44 -13.86 4.58 -1.00
N PHE A 45 -14.25 4.18 0.22
CA PHE A 45 -15.35 4.81 0.96
C PHE A 45 -15.07 6.28 1.31
N GLY A 46 -13.84 6.76 1.09
CA GLY A 46 -13.50 8.18 1.12
C GLY A 46 -14.20 9.01 0.03
N VAL A 47 -14.59 8.43 -1.10
CA VAL A 47 -15.31 9.14 -2.18
C VAL A 47 -16.64 9.74 -1.70
N PRO A 48 -17.60 8.95 -1.20
CA PRO A 48 -18.86 9.50 -0.70
C PRO A 48 -18.67 10.37 0.56
N ALA A 49 -17.69 10.08 1.41
CA ALA A 49 -17.34 10.94 2.54
C ALA A 49 -16.85 12.33 2.08
N ASN A 50 -16.00 12.36 1.06
CA ASN A 50 -15.53 13.59 0.43
C ASN A 50 -16.69 14.37 -0.20
N GLN A 51 -17.67 13.71 -0.81
CA GLN A 51 -18.86 14.38 -1.36
C GLN A 51 -19.71 15.04 -0.27
N ALA A 52 -19.80 14.44 0.93
CA ALA A 52 -20.45 15.07 2.06
C ALA A 52 -19.69 16.33 2.54
N ALA A 53 -18.36 16.23 2.66
CA ALA A 53 -17.50 17.37 2.99
C ALA A 53 -17.55 18.48 1.91
N TRP A 54 -17.62 18.09 0.64
CA TRP A 54 -17.63 19.02 -0.49
C TRP A 54 -18.88 19.91 -0.52
N LYS A 55 -20.03 19.41 -0.06
CA LYS A 55 -21.25 20.23 0.09
C LYS A 55 -21.02 21.46 0.96
N VAL A 56 -20.15 21.36 1.96
CA VAL A 56 -19.75 22.48 2.83
C VAL A 56 -18.77 23.40 2.12
N LEU A 57 -17.70 22.85 1.54
CA LEU A 57 -16.66 23.64 0.85
C LEU A 57 -17.20 24.39 -0.37
N ALA A 58 -18.09 23.77 -1.15
CA ALA A 58 -18.72 24.38 -2.32
C ALA A 58 -19.58 25.60 -1.98
N GLN A 59 -20.06 25.70 -0.73
CA GLN A 59 -20.82 26.84 -0.21
C GLN A 59 -19.93 27.88 0.48
N GLY A 60 -18.60 27.71 0.45
CA GLY A 60 -17.64 28.60 1.12
C GLY A 60 -17.53 28.37 2.63
N GLY A 61 -17.98 27.23 3.14
CA GLY A 61 -17.81 26.81 4.53
C GLY A 61 -16.34 26.56 4.89
N SER A 62 -16.07 26.37 6.19
CA SER A 62 -14.72 26.16 6.69
C SER A 62 -14.21 24.74 6.43
N ALA A 63 -12.88 24.57 6.42
CA ALA A 63 -12.27 23.25 6.34
C ALA A 63 -12.68 22.35 7.52
N LEU A 64 -12.81 22.94 8.73
CA LEU A 64 -13.20 22.24 9.94
C LEU A 64 -14.63 21.68 9.84
N ASP A 65 -15.59 22.47 9.35
CA ASP A 65 -16.96 22.02 9.13
C ASP A 65 -17.04 20.93 8.06
N ALA A 66 -16.21 21.04 7.01
CA ALA A 66 -16.17 20.07 5.93
C ALA A 66 -15.68 18.70 6.41
N VAL A 67 -14.57 18.63 7.16
CA VAL A 67 -14.03 17.35 7.66
C VAL A 67 -14.94 16.73 8.71
N GLU A 68 -15.63 17.53 9.54
CA GLU A 68 -16.66 17.01 10.44
C GLU A 68 -17.83 16.40 9.64
N ALA A 69 -18.35 17.10 8.63
CA ALA A 69 -19.46 16.59 7.82
C ALA A 69 -19.11 15.27 7.11
N GLY A 70 -17.91 15.17 6.55
CA GLY A 70 -17.43 13.96 5.91
C GLY A 70 -17.18 12.80 6.88
N ALA A 71 -16.61 13.07 8.05
CA ALA A 71 -16.42 12.06 9.09
C ALA A 71 -17.77 11.57 9.65
N ARG A 72 -18.73 12.47 9.89
CA ARG A 72 -20.09 12.09 10.32
C ARG A 72 -20.79 11.19 9.32
N TRP A 73 -20.64 11.45 8.02
CA TRP A 73 -21.16 10.58 6.98
C TRP A 73 -20.57 9.17 7.10
N ALA A 74 -19.27 9.05 7.33
CA ALA A 74 -18.63 7.75 7.51
C ALA A 74 -19.00 7.07 8.84
N GLU A 75 -19.44 7.82 9.85
CA GLU A 75 -19.89 7.23 11.11
C GLU A 75 -21.34 6.68 11.03
N SER A 76 -22.20 7.30 10.20
CA SER A 76 -23.64 6.95 10.11
C SER A 76 -24.08 6.26 8.83
N GLU A 77 -23.52 6.60 7.67
CA GLU A 77 -23.98 6.08 6.37
C GLU A 77 -23.12 4.92 5.87
N LEU A 78 -21.83 4.91 6.24
CA LEU A 78 -20.93 3.81 5.93
C LEU A 78 -21.22 2.66 6.90
N CYS A 79 -21.72 1.55 6.38
CA CYS A 79 -21.89 0.33 7.15
C CYS A 79 -20.74 -0.65 6.87
N ASN A 80 -19.59 -0.40 7.50
CA ASN A 80 -18.44 -1.29 7.52
C ASN A 80 -18.02 -1.62 8.97
N PRO A 81 -17.24 -2.68 9.21
CA PRO A 81 -16.77 -3.08 10.54
C PRO A 81 -15.63 -2.23 11.12
N THR A 82 -15.25 -1.12 10.49
CA THR A 82 -14.05 -0.37 10.88
C THR A 82 -14.32 1.08 11.27
N VAL A 83 -15.51 1.62 10.97
CA VAL A 83 -15.89 2.99 11.30
C VAL A 83 -17.33 3.05 11.82
N GLY A 84 -17.55 3.75 12.94
CA GLY A 84 -18.87 4.13 13.40
C GLY A 84 -19.80 2.98 13.75
N HIS A 85 -21.09 3.13 13.42
CA HIS A 85 -22.18 2.30 13.94
C HIS A 85 -22.19 0.85 13.45
N CYS A 86 -21.52 0.49 12.36
CA CYS A 86 -21.38 -0.91 11.93
C CYS A 86 -20.06 -1.56 12.37
N GLY A 87 -19.27 -0.86 13.18
CA GLY A 87 -17.98 -1.31 13.67
C GLY A 87 -18.02 -2.66 14.38
N ASN A 88 -16.97 -3.47 14.23
CA ASN A 88 -16.81 -4.66 15.05
C ASN A 88 -16.51 -4.26 16.51
N PRO A 89 -17.08 -4.97 17.49
CA PRO A 89 -16.82 -4.68 18.88
C PRO A 89 -15.43 -5.18 19.31
N ASP A 90 -15.07 -4.82 20.54
CA ASP A 90 -13.99 -5.46 21.26
C ASP A 90 -14.32 -6.93 21.59
N ARG A 91 -13.36 -7.65 22.17
CA ARG A 91 -13.53 -9.08 22.50
C ARG A 91 -14.66 -9.36 23.49
N ASP A 92 -15.09 -8.36 24.26
CA ASP A 92 -16.12 -8.46 25.28
C ASP A 92 -17.51 -8.07 24.71
N GLY A 93 -17.60 -7.82 23.40
CA GLY A 93 -18.84 -7.48 22.71
C GLY A 93 -19.22 -6.00 22.80
N VAL A 94 -18.31 -5.13 23.26
CA VAL A 94 -18.55 -3.69 23.39
C VAL A 94 -17.99 -2.95 22.16
N LEU A 95 -18.88 -2.27 21.42
CA LEU A 95 -18.47 -1.37 20.33
C LEU A 95 -18.02 -0.03 20.91
N SER A 96 -16.71 0.19 20.94
CA SER A 96 -16.11 1.44 21.39
C SER A 96 -15.42 2.18 20.22
N LEU A 97 -15.65 3.49 20.15
CA LEU A 97 -15.24 4.35 19.04
C LEU A 97 -14.17 5.35 19.48
N ASP A 98 -13.26 5.63 18.55
CA ASP A 98 -12.14 6.56 18.71
C ASP A 98 -12.22 7.63 17.62
N ALA A 99 -12.10 8.91 17.98
CA ALA A 99 -12.06 10.00 17.00
C ALA A 99 -11.22 11.19 17.46
N SER A 100 -10.64 11.92 16.50
CA SER A 100 -10.04 13.24 16.69
C SER A 100 -10.41 14.21 15.58
N ILE A 101 -10.33 15.50 15.89
CA ILE A 101 -10.46 16.60 14.95
C ILE A 101 -9.45 17.70 15.31
N MET A 102 -8.88 18.33 14.30
CA MET A 102 -7.87 19.38 14.48
C MET A 102 -8.06 20.48 13.44
N ASP A 103 -8.08 21.71 13.92
CA ASP A 103 -8.07 22.92 13.10
C ASP A 103 -6.61 23.37 12.88
N GLY A 104 -6.36 24.13 11.81
CA GLY A 104 -5.02 24.50 11.40
C GLY A 104 -4.29 25.45 12.36
N ASP A 105 -5.02 26.13 13.25
CA ASP A 105 -4.49 27.04 14.26
C ASP A 105 -3.95 26.31 15.52
N GLY A 106 -4.00 24.98 15.53
CA GLY A 106 -3.52 24.14 16.62
C GLY A 106 -4.61 23.73 17.62
N ARG A 107 -5.84 24.26 17.51
CA ARG A 107 -6.96 23.75 18.30
C ARG A 107 -7.28 22.32 17.88
N CYS A 108 -7.48 21.45 18.86
CA CYS A 108 -7.81 20.05 18.63
C CYS A 108 -8.68 19.49 19.74
N GLY A 109 -9.38 18.41 19.42
CA GLY A 109 -10.15 17.64 20.38
C GLY A 109 -10.24 16.20 19.96
N ALA A 110 -10.39 15.31 20.93
CA ALA A 110 -10.42 13.88 20.72
C ALA A 110 -11.24 13.17 21.78
N VAL A 111 -11.78 12.01 21.39
CA VAL A 111 -12.42 11.04 22.28
C VAL A 111 -11.92 9.64 21.99
N ALA A 112 -11.74 8.82 23.02
CA ALA A 112 -11.38 7.41 22.83
C ALA A 112 -12.23 6.50 23.72
N ALA A 113 -12.45 5.28 23.25
CA ALA A 113 -13.30 4.29 23.90
C ALA A 113 -14.72 4.83 24.23
N LEU A 114 -15.28 5.67 23.36
CA LEU A 114 -16.64 6.20 23.48
C LEU A 114 -17.65 5.14 23.04
N VAL A 115 -18.77 4.98 23.74
CA VAL A 115 -19.76 3.93 23.43
C VAL A 115 -21.13 4.56 23.17
N ASP A 116 -21.93 3.93 22.32
CA ASP A 116 -23.33 4.31 22.10
C ASP A 116 -23.57 5.79 21.69
N ILE A 117 -22.59 6.47 21.09
CA ILE A 117 -22.74 7.81 20.53
C ILE A 117 -22.42 7.74 19.04
N LEU A 118 -23.41 8.04 18.19
CA LEU A 118 -23.30 7.86 16.73
C LEU A 118 -22.13 8.62 16.12
N HIS A 119 -21.83 9.82 16.62
CA HIS A 119 -20.87 10.74 16.00
C HIS A 119 -19.72 11.12 16.93
N PRO A 120 -18.74 10.23 17.16
CA PRO A 120 -17.60 10.53 18.03
C PRO A 120 -16.77 11.73 17.53
N VAL A 121 -16.65 11.98 16.21
CA VAL A 121 -15.95 13.17 15.69
C VAL A 121 -16.59 14.49 16.15
N SER A 122 -17.92 14.53 16.24
CA SER A 122 -18.64 15.71 16.75
C SER A 122 -18.45 15.88 18.26
N VAL A 123 -18.32 14.79 19.02
CA VAL A 123 -17.95 14.88 20.44
C VAL A 123 -16.52 15.38 20.59
N ALA A 124 -15.58 14.88 19.78
CA ALA A 124 -14.21 15.39 19.72
C ALA A 124 -14.16 16.90 19.43
N ARG A 125 -14.99 17.38 18.49
CA ARG A 125 -15.14 18.83 18.24
C ARG A 125 -15.68 19.58 19.46
N ARG A 126 -16.66 19.02 20.19
CA ARG A 126 -17.13 19.64 21.44
C ARG A 126 -16.08 19.64 22.54
N VAL A 127 -15.21 18.64 22.63
CA VAL A 127 -14.06 18.65 23.55
C VAL A 127 -13.17 19.85 23.23
N MET A 128 -12.86 20.08 21.95
CA MET A 128 -12.05 21.20 21.48
C MET A 128 -12.68 22.57 21.78
N GLU A 129 -13.99 22.73 21.55
CA GLU A 129 -14.66 24.03 21.62
C GLU A 129 -15.19 24.37 23.02
N ASN A 130 -15.64 23.37 23.79
CA ASN A 130 -16.40 23.55 25.03
C ASN A 130 -15.69 23.00 26.27
N SER A 131 -14.39 22.73 26.19
CA SER A 131 -13.59 22.30 27.34
C SER A 131 -12.16 22.84 27.26
N PRO A 132 -11.43 22.96 28.38
CA PRO A 132 -10.00 23.26 28.38
C PRO A 132 -9.13 22.02 28.10
N HIS A 133 -9.73 20.86 27.83
CA HIS A 133 -9.06 19.59 27.59
C HIS A 133 -9.09 19.25 26.11
N VAL A 134 -8.17 18.39 25.66
CA VAL A 134 -8.05 17.99 24.24
C VAL A 134 -8.33 16.52 23.99
N LEU A 135 -8.42 15.70 25.04
CA LEU A 135 -8.73 14.26 24.93
C LEU A 135 -9.53 13.83 26.17
N LEU A 136 -10.69 13.23 25.95
CA LEU A 136 -11.47 12.54 26.98
C LEU A 136 -11.62 11.07 26.60
N VAL A 137 -11.68 10.17 27.59
CA VAL A 137 -11.77 8.72 27.32
C VAL A 137 -12.85 8.04 28.16
N GLY A 138 -13.39 6.93 27.66
CA GLY A 138 -14.32 6.05 28.38
C GLY A 138 -15.52 6.78 28.98
N GLU A 139 -15.88 6.44 30.22
CA GLU A 139 -17.07 7.00 30.90
C GLU A 139 -17.00 8.53 31.05
N GLY A 140 -15.82 9.12 31.19
CA GLY A 140 -15.65 10.58 31.23
C GLY A 140 -16.02 11.25 29.91
N ALA A 141 -15.60 10.65 28.78
CA ALA A 141 -16.03 11.10 27.46
C ALA A 141 -17.55 10.91 27.26
N GLN A 142 -18.10 9.82 27.80
CA GLN A 142 -19.52 9.52 27.72
C GLN A 142 -20.39 10.53 28.47
N GLN A 143 -20.00 10.87 29.71
CA GLN A 143 -20.69 11.88 30.51
C GLN A 143 -20.65 13.25 29.82
N PHE A 144 -19.49 13.63 29.29
CA PHE A 144 -19.34 14.87 28.54
C PHE A 144 -20.23 14.89 27.29
N ALA A 145 -20.26 13.81 26.49
CA ALA A 145 -21.11 13.72 25.32
C ALA A 145 -22.59 13.95 25.67
N VAL A 146 -23.11 13.28 26.71
CA VAL A 146 -24.50 13.47 27.14
C VAL A 146 -24.76 14.90 27.61
N GLN A 147 -23.84 15.50 28.37
CA GLN A 147 -23.96 16.91 28.81
C GLN A 147 -23.97 17.91 27.64
N GLN A 148 -23.27 17.58 26.54
CA GLN A 148 -23.25 18.37 25.31
C GLN A 148 -24.48 18.14 24.41
N GLY A 149 -25.42 17.29 24.83
CA GLY A 149 -26.70 17.02 24.17
C GLY A 149 -26.72 15.81 23.23
N PHE A 150 -25.63 15.04 23.15
CA PHE A 150 -25.61 13.82 22.33
C PHE A 150 -26.47 12.73 22.96
N GLN A 151 -27.24 12.04 22.12
CA GLN A 151 -28.12 10.95 22.56
C GLN A 151 -27.35 9.63 22.59
N ARG A 152 -27.55 8.87 23.68
CA ARG A 152 -27.09 7.47 23.72
C ARG A 152 -28.01 6.62 22.85
N GLN A 153 -27.43 5.85 21.95
CA GLN A 153 -28.14 4.87 21.12
C GLN A 153 -27.28 3.62 20.94
N HIS A 154 -27.91 2.45 20.98
CA HIS A 154 -27.20 1.20 20.77
C HIS A 154 -26.68 1.13 19.33
N LEU A 155 -25.36 1.02 19.18
CA LEU A 155 -24.73 1.02 17.86
C LEU A 155 -24.45 -0.39 17.32
N LEU A 156 -24.17 -1.37 18.19
CA LEU A 156 -23.79 -2.70 17.73
C LEU A 156 -24.89 -3.35 16.89
N THR A 157 -24.61 -3.60 15.61
CA THR A 157 -25.59 -4.21 14.71
C THR A 157 -25.69 -5.72 14.90
N PRO A 158 -26.83 -6.34 14.58
CA PRO A 158 -26.96 -7.81 14.61
C PRO A 158 -25.90 -8.54 13.76
N LYS A 159 -25.46 -7.92 12.66
CA LYS A 159 -24.40 -8.47 11.80
C LYS A 159 -23.04 -8.47 12.51
N ALA A 160 -22.66 -7.35 13.14
CA ALA A 160 -21.41 -7.25 13.90
C ALA A 160 -21.43 -8.16 15.14
N GLU A 161 -22.58 -8.27 15.81
CA GLU A 161 -22.76 -9.21 16.93
C GLU A 161 -22.63 -10.68 16.47
N ALA A 162 -23.19 -11.04 15.32
CA ALA A 162 -23.03 -12.38 14.76
C ALA A 162 -21.56 -12.69 14.42
N ALA A 163 -20.83 -11.73 13.83
CA ALA A 163 -19.40 -11.87 13.55
C ALA A 163 -18.58 -12.07 14.84
N TRP A 164 -18.93 -11.35 15.90
CA TRP A 164 -18.30 -11.50 17.22
C TRP A 164 -18.51 -12.89 17.81
N ARG A 165 -19.76 -13.37 17.79
CA ARG A 165 -20.12 -14.70 18.29
C ARG A 165 -19.42 -15.81 17.50
N GLU A 166 -19.17 -15.60 16.20
CA GLU A 166 -18.39 -16.54 15.40
C GLU A 166 -16.91 -16.53 15.81
N TRP A 167 -16.32 -15.34 15.96
CA TRP A 167 -14.92 -15.20 16.38
C TRP A 167 -14.64 -15.85 17.75
N LEU A 168 -15.56 -15.73 18.71
CA LEU A 168 -15.49 -16.36 20.03
C LEU A 168 -15.35 -17.88 19.99
N LYS A 169 -15.66 -18.56 18.88
CA LYS A 169 -15.42 -20.01 18.76
C LYS A 169 -13.94 -20.36 18.63
N THR A 170 -13.13 -19.42 18.16
CA THR A 170 -11.68 -19.62 17.94
C THR A 170 -10.82 -18.79 18.89
N GLU A 171 -11.30 -17.62 19.32
CA GLU A 171 -10.61 -16.65 20.19
C GLU A 171 -9.19 -16.26 19.74
N LYS A 172 -8.89 -16.41 18.44
CA LYS A 172 -7.57 -16.06 17.90
C LYS A 172 -7.55 -14.60 17.48
N TYR A 173 -6.77 -13.79 18.18
CA TYR A 173 -6.52 -12.39 17.80
C TYR A 173 -5.34 -12.31 16.83
N ALA A 174 -5.61 -12.10 15.54
CA ALA A 174 -4.60 -11.98 14.49
C ALA A 174 -5.04 -11.01 13.37
N PRO A 175 -4.69 -9.71 13.45
CA PRO A 175 -4.97 -8.73 12.38
C PRO A 175 -4.27 -9.12 11.06
N GLN A 176 -4.93 -8.97 9.91
CA GLN A 176 -4.37 -9.29 8.58
C GLN A 176 -4.08 -8.04 7.73
N ILE A 177 -3.14 -8.15 6.78
CA ILE A 177 -2.77 -7.09 5.81
C ILE A 177 -3.80 -7.03 4.68
N ASN A 178 -4.21 -5.83 4.27
CA ASN A 178 -4.96 -5.55 3.04
C ASN A 178 -6.34 -6.25 2.93
N ALA A 179 -7.03 -6.44 4.05
CA ALA A 179 -8.33 -7.10 4.08
C ALA A 179 -9.46 -6.27 3.42
N GLU A 180 -9.25 -4.97 3.20
CA GLU A 180 -10.19 -4.02 2.61
C GLU A 180 -10.60 -4.32 1.16
N ARG A 181 -9.74 -5.01 0.38
CA ARG A 181 -10.04 -5.41 -1.01
C ARG A 181 -10.67 -6.81 -1.13
N ARG A 182 -10.78 -7.57 -0.03
CA ARG A 182 -11.42 -8.90 -0.03
C ARG A 182 -12.93 -8.78 0.16
N GLY A 183 -13.64 -8.28 -0.85
CA GLY A 183 -15.10 -8.30 -0.95
C GLY A 183 -15.86 -7.49 0.13
N LEU A 184 -16.56 -6.43 -0.31
CA LEU A 184 -17.25 -5.41 0.49
C LEU A 184 -16.32 -4.67 1.49
N PRO A 185 -16.33 -3.33 1.55
CA PRO A 185 -15.53 -2.58 2.50
C PRO A 185 -15.73 -3.11 3.93
N GLY A 186 -14.63 -3.60 4.52
CA GLY A 186 -14.56 -4.17 5.86
C GLY A 186 -15.33 -5.48 6.09
N ASN A 187 -14.58 -6.54 6.38
CA ASN A 187 -15.07 -7.75 7.02
C ASN A 187 -14.34 -7.96 8.36
N SER A 188 -14.61 -9.08 9.04
CA SER A 188 -14.14 -9.40 10.41
C SER A 188 -12.62 -9.49 10.60
N ASP A 189 -11.85 -9.49 9.51
CA ASP A 189 -10.40 -9.64 9.53
C ASP A 189 -9.66 -8.28 9.40
N ASN A 190 -10.43 -7.17 9.44
CA ASN A 190 -9.99 -5.82 9.05
C ASN A 190 -9.75 -4.85 10.24
N HIS A 191 -8.85 -3.87 10.06
CA HIS A 191 -8.77 -2.65 10.87
C HIS A 191 -8.41 -1.45 9.97
N ASP A 192 -9.38 -0.59 9.71
CA ASP A 192 -9.17 0.66 8.98
C ASP A 192 -9.82 1.85 9.68
N THR A 193 -9.32 3.03 9.34
CA THR A 193 -9.74 4.31 9.89
C THR A 193 -10.14 5.19 8.71
N ILE A 194 -11.14 6.05 8.88
CA ILE A 194 -11.31 7.16 7.94
C ILE A 194 -10.53 8.37 8.45
N GLY A 195 -9.48 8.71 7.73
CA GLY A 195 -8.75 9.96 7.86
C GLY A 195 -9.18 10.92 6.76
N MET A 196 -9.49 12.17 7.11
CA MET A 196 -9.93 13.20 6.17
C MET A 196 -9.17 14.51 6.41
N LEU A 197 -8.72 15.14 5.33
CA LEU A 197 -8.02 16.43 5.34
C LEU A 197 -8.70 17.38 4.37
N ALA A 198 -8.92 18.63 4.76
CA ALA A 198 -9.51 19.65 3.90
C ALA A 198 -8.67 20.92 3.87
N LEU A 199 -8.67 21.58 2.71
CA LEU A 199 -8.20 22.94 2.47
C LEU A 199 -9.40 23.75 2.00
N ASP A 200 -9.78 24.81 2.72
CA ASP A 200 -10.91 25.66 2.33
C ASP A 200 -10.52 26.75 1.32
N ALA A 201 -11.53 27.49 0.84
CA ALA A 201 -11.32 28.57 -0.12
C ALA A 201 -10.50 29.76 0.44
N LYS A 202 -10.38 29.87 1.77
CA LYS A 202 -9.52 30.86 2.45
C LYS A 202 -8.10 30.33 2.64
N GLY A 203 -7.83 29.10 2.23
CA GLY A 203 -6.56 28.42 2.36
C GLY A 203 -6.32 27.84 3.75
N ASN A 204 -7.35 27.68 4.60
CA ASN A 204 -7.18 27.05 5.92
C ASN A 204 -7.27 25.54 5.83
N LEU A 205 -6.41 24.86 6.60
CA LEU A 205 -6.37 23.41 6.72
C LEU A 205 -7.13 22.95 7.96
N ALA A 206 -7.80 21.81 7.84
CA ALA A 206 -8.34 21.07 8.99
C ALA A 206 -8.30 19.56 8.68
N GLY A 207 -8.47 18.75 9.70
CA GLY A 207 -8.56 17.31 9.55
C GLY A 207 -9.40 16.63 10.61
N ALA A 208 -9.90 15.45 10.27
CA ALA A 208 -10.67 14.58 11.15
C ALA A 208 -10.20 13.13 10.96
N CYS A 209 -10.28 12.34 12.01
CA CYS A 209 -9.91 10.93 12.00
C CYS A 209 -10.87 10.16 12.92
N THR A 210 -11.53 9.10 12.43
CA THR A 210 -12.52 8.33 13.22
C THR A 210 -12.52 6.84 12.85
N THR A 211 -12.71 5.97 13.83
CA THR A 211 -12.66 4.50 13.71
C THR A 211 -13.45 3.81 14.83
N SER A 212 -13.84 2.55 14.61
CA SER A 212 -14.25 1.62 15.68
C SER A 212 -13.06 0.88 16.31
N GLY A 213 -11.84 1.09 15.81
CA GLY A 213 -10.64 0.40 16.28
C GLY A 213 -10.55 -1.04 15.77
N MET A 214 -9.50 -1.75 16.18
CA MET A 214 -9.27 -3.14 15.73
C MET A 214 -10.43 -4.04 16.17
N ALA A 215 -10.92 -4.86 15.24
CA ALA A 215 -11.91 -5.88 15.56
C ALA A 215 -11.36 -6.79 16.68
N TRP A 216 -12.20 -7.11 17.66
CA TRP A 216 -11.86 -8.01 18.77
C TRP A 216 -10.73 -7.50 19.67
N LYS A 217 -10.46 -6.18 19.64
CA LYS A 217 -9.45 -5.56 20.50
C LYS A 217 -9.68 -5.90 21.99
N LEU A 218 -8.65 -5.78 22.80
CA LEU A 218 -8.82 -5.79 24.25
C LEU A 218 -9.75 -4.63 24.65
N HIS A 219 -10.66 -4.87 25.60
CA HIS A 219 -11.49 -3.80 26.13
C HIS A 219 -10.61 -2.65 26.66
N GLY A 220 -10.95 -1.42 26.26
CA GLY A 220 -10.17 -0.22 26.55
C GLY A 220 -8.94 0.01 25.67
N ARG A 221 -8.65 -0.84 24.66
CA ARG A 221 -7.59 -0.57 23.67
C ARG A 221 -7.95 0.68 22.86
N VAL A 222 -6.99 1.59 22.77
CA VAL A 222 -7.07 2.83 21.98
C VAL A 222 -6.06 2.77 20.83
N GLY A 223 -6.51 3.12 19.62
CA GLY A 223 -5.67 3.20 18.43
C GLY A 223 -4.98 4.55 18.24
N ASP A 224 -4.50 4.82 17.04
CA ASP A 224 -3.87 6.08 16.65
C ASP A 224 -4.85 7.20 16.34
N SER A 225 -6.06 6.86 15.89
CA SER A 225 -7.10 7.79 15.44
C SER A 225 -7.46 8.92 16.41
N PRO A 226 -7.52 8.72 17.74
CA PRO A 226 -7.81 9.80 18.68
C PRO A 226 -6.55 10.48 19.21
N ILE A 227 -5.35 10.08 18.75
CA ILE A 227 -4.07 10.61 19.24
C ILE A 227 -3.53 11.61 18.23
N ILE A 228 -3.61 12.90 18.56
CA ILE A 228 -3.03 13.99 17.77
C ILE A 228 -1.51 13.76 17.64
N GLY A 229 -1.03 13.80 16.40
CA GLY A 229 0.34 13.50 16.02
C GLY A 229 0.57 12.03 15.60
N ALA A 230 -0.34 11.12 15.92
CA ALA A 230 -0.28 9.73 15.47
C ALA A 230 -1.17 9.50 14.24
N GLY A 231 -2.49 9.50 14.42
CA GLY A 231 -3.46 9.27 13.34
C GLY A 231 -3.89 10.53 12.58
N LEU A 232 -3.68 11.71 13.18
CA LEU A 232 -4.00 13.01 12.58
C LEU A 232 -3.05 14.10 13.08
N TYR A 233 -2.57 14.96 12.18
CA TYR A 233 -1.89 16.20 12.55
C TYR A 233 -2.11 17.28 11.48
N VAL A 234 -2.36 18.52 11.91
CA VAL A 234 -2.65 19.66 11.03
C VAL A 234 -1.85 20.86 11.48
N ASP A 235 -1.23 21.55 10.53
CA ASP A 235 -0.51 22.79 10.76
C ASP A 235 -0.76 23.74 9.58
N ASN A 236 -1.43 24.87 9.84
CA ASN A 236 -1.87 25.77 8.78
C ASN A 236 -0.71 26.46 8.04
N GLU A 237 0.52 26.43 8.56
CA GLU A 237 1.70 26.98 7.90
C GLU A 237 2.37 25.98 6.96
N VAL A 238 2.08 24.69 7.12
CA VAL A 238 2.81 23.61 6.44
C VAL A 238 1.88 22.72 5.63
N GLY A 239 0.93 22.08 6.29
CA GLY A 239 0.20 20.94 5.76
C GLY A 239 -0.51 20.13 6.83
N ALA A 240 -1.15 19.07 6.38
CA ALA A 240 -1.89 18.14 7.21
C ALA A 240 -1.57 16.70 6.78
N ALA A 241 -1.63 15.77 7.72
CA ALA A 241 -1.43 14.35 7.46
C ALA A 241 -2.36 13.49 8.32
N THR A 242 -2.79 12.37 7.77
CA THR A 242 -3.56 11.33 8.47
C THR A 242 -3.05 9.94 8.10
N ALA A 243 -3.36 8.96 8.93
CA ALA A 243 -2.88 7.59 8.80
C ALA A 243 -4.02 6.55 8.84
N SER A 244 -3.78 5.38 8.25
CA SER A 244 -4.65 4.19 8.40
C SER A 244 -3.80 2.91 8.42
N GLY A 245 -4.38 1.85 8.97
CA GLY A 245 -3.74 0.54 9.17
C GLY A 245 -3.48 0.26 10.64
N VAL A 246 -2.38 -0.42 10.95
CA VAL A 246 -2.06 -0.89 12.31
C VAL A 246 -1.71 0.28 13.24
N GLY A 247 -2.69 0.74 14.02
CA GLY A 247 -2.55 1.93 14.88
C GLY A 247 -1.38 1.92 15.86
N GLU A 248 -0.95 0.75 16.34
CA GLU A 248 0.23 0.62 17.20
C GLU A 248 1.51 1.13 16.50
N GLU A 249 1.64 0.95 15.19
CA GLU A 249 2.80 1.45 14.43
C GLU A 249 2.75 2.97 14.24
N MET A 250 1.55 3.54 14.17
CA MET A 250 1.34 4.97 13.98
C MET A 250 1.69 5.71 15.28
N ILE A 251 1.25 5.16 16.42
CA ILE A 251 1.60 5.67 17.75
C ILE A 251 3.13 5.58 17.97
N ARG A 252 3.75 4.42 17.72
CA ARG A 252 5.21 4.22 17.92
C ARG A 252 6.08 5.17 17.11
N ASN A 253 5.54 5.74 16.02
CA ASN A 253 6.30 6.59 15.11
C ASN A 253 5.89 8.06 15.14
N ALA A 254 4.88 8.46 15.93
CA ALA A 254 4.28 9.80 15.87
C ALA A 254 4.01 10.20 14.41
N ALA A 255 3.30 9.31 13.70
CA ALA A 255 3.42 9.22 12.26
C ALA A 255 2.90 10.45 11.51
N SER A 256 1.69 10.92 11.78
CA SER A 256 1.16 12.13 11.13
C SER A 256 1.98 13.38 11.47
N PHE A 257 2.44 13.52 12.72
CA PHE A 257 3.33 14.62 13.11
C PHE A 257 4.62 14.59 12.31
N LEU A 258 5.24 13.41 12.19
CA LEU A 258 6.45 13.22 11.41
C LEU A 258 6.25 13.61 9.93
N VAL A 259 5.15 13.19 9.31
CA VAL A 259 4.86 13.54 7.91
C VAL A 259 4.75 15.05 7.73
N VAL A 260 4.04 15.75 8.63
CA VAL A 260 3.95 17.22 8.58
C VAL A 260 5.31 17.88 8.83
N GLU A 261 6.10 17.39 9.77
CA GLU A 261 7.44 17.92 10.04
C GLU A 261 8.42 17.70 8.86
N LEU A 262 8.30 16.57 8.16
CA LEU A 262 9.05 16.34 6.92
C LEU A 262 8.64 17.33 5.82
N MET A 263 7.34 17.64 5.70
CA MET A 263 6.88 18.70 4.81
C MET A 263 7.43 20.08 5.22
N ARG A 264 7.48 20.38 6.53
CA ARG A 264 8.09 21.61 7.05
C ARG A 264 9.57 21.73 6.65
N GLN A 265 10.26 20.59 6.56
CA GLN A 265 11.65 20.51 6.09
C GLN A 265 11.80 20.48 4.56
N GLY A 266 10.73 20.79 3.81
CA GLY A 266 10.76 20.96 2.36
C GLY A 266 10.48 19.72 1.53
N ARG A 267 10.07 18.59 2.13
CA ARG A 267 9.56 17.45 1.35
C ARG A 267 8.19 17.78 0.75
N SER A 268 7.92 17.26 -0.44
CA SER A 268 6.54 17.19 -0.93
C SER A 268 5.70 16.23 -0.07
N PRO A 269 4.35 16.30 -0.10
CA PRO A 269 3.50 15.36 0.62
C PRO A 269 3.83 13.88 0.34
N ALA A 270 4.07 13.53 -0.92
CA ALA A 270 4.41 12.16 -1.31
C ALA A 270 5.79 11.72 -0.77
N GLN A 271 6.79 12.61 -0.82
CA GLN A 271 8.11 12.35 -0.27
C GLN A 271 8.07 12.19 1.25
N ALA A 272 7.29 13.03 1.94
CA ALA A 272 7.11 12.96 3.38
C ALA A 272 6.43 11.65 3.82
N CYS A 273 5.36 11.24 3.13
CA CYS A 273 4.71 9.94 3.37
C CYS A 273 5.68 8.78 3.15
N ARG A 274 6.45 8.78 2.06
CA ARG A 274 7.45 7.74 1.77
C ARG A 274 8.52 7.65 2.85
N GLU A 275 9.11 8.77 3.27
CA GLU A 275 10.17 8.78 4.27
C GLU A 275 9.65 8.36 5.67
N ALA A 276 8.39 8.65 5.98
CA ALA A 276 7.73 8.12 7.17
C ALA A 276 7.57 6.59 7.09
N ILE A 277 7.15 6.04 5.94
CA ILE A 277 7.09 4.58 5.72
C ILE A 277 8.49 3.94 5.83
N ASP A 278 9.52 4.54 5.23
CA ASP A 278 10.91 4.06 5.32
C ASP A 278 11.38 3.97 6.77
N ARG A 279 10.93 4.87 7.65
CA ARG A 279 11.22 4.82 9.09
C ARG A 279 10.55 3.63 9.78
N VAL A 280 9.29 3.33 9.43
CA VAL A 280 8.57 2.15 9.94
C VAL A 280 9.34 0.88 9.56
N VAL A 281 9.71 0.74 8.28
CA VAL A 281 10.52 -0.39 7.78
C VAL A 281 11.84 -0.50 8.54
N ARG A 282 12.56 0.61 8.74
CA ARG A 282 13.86 0.61 9.43
C ARG A 282 13.76 0.20 10.90
N LYS A 283 12.71 0.64 11.61
CA LYS A 283 12.53 0.32 13.03
C LYS A 283 11.98 -1.07 13.27
N ARG A 284 11.12 -1.58 12.39
CA ARG A 284 10.47 -2.88 12.53
C ARG A 284 10.43 -3.66 11.20
N PRO A 285 11.58 -4.08 10.65
CA PRO A 285 11.66 -4.67 9.31
C PRO A 285 10.88 -5.98 9.15
N GLU A 286 10.76 -6.79 10.20
CA GLU A 286 9.96 -8.03 10.17
C GLU A 286 8.46 -7.73 10.23
N ALA A 287 8.07 -6.82 11.12
CA ALA A 287 6.67 -6.42 11.28
C ALA A 287 6.17 -5.65 10.05
N SER A 288 7.03 -4.83 9.43
CA SER A 288 6.66 -4.06 8.24
C SER A 288 6.35 -4.93 7.03
N ARG A 289 6.84 -6.17 6.97
CA ARG A 289 6.50 -7.15 5.93
C ARG A 289 5.14 -7.83 6.16
N THR A 290 4.58 -7.70 7.36
CA THR A 290 3.40 -8.44 7.83
C THR A 290 2.26 -7.55 8.32
N LEU A 291 2.42 -6.23 8.27
CA LEU A 291 1.46 -5.24 8.76
C LEU A 291 1.27 -4.15 7.69
N GLN A 292 0.06 -3.60 7.60
CA GLN A 292 -0.20 -2.46 6.72
C GLN A 292 -0.11 -1.14 7.50
N VAL A 293 0.55 -0.16 6.88
CA VAL A 293 0.63 1.23 7.33
C VAL A 293 0.52 2.12 6.11
N CYS A 294 -0.38 3.09 6.18
CA CYS A 294 -0.71 4.00 5.09
C CYS A 294 -0.68 5.45 5.59
N PHE A 295 -0.05 6.34 4.84
CA PHE A 295 -0.09 7.78 5.10
C PHE A 295 -0.70 8.54 3.93
N LEU A 296 -1.53 9.53 4.25
CA LEU A 296 -2.08 10.50 3.32
C LEU A 296 -1.77 11.90 3.84
N ALA A 297 -1.27 12.78 2.97
CA ALA A 297 -0.91 14.13 3.32
C ALA A 297 -1.32 15.14 2.26
N MET A 298 -1.55 16.37 2.71
CA MET A 298 -1.80 17.54 1.87
C MET A 298 -1.03 18.73 2.42
N ASN A 299 -0.34 19.49 1.56
CA ASN A 299 0.35 20.71 2.01
C ASN A 299 -0.52 21.97 1.86
N LYS A 300 -0.02 23.11 2.35
CA LYS A 300 -0.68 24.43 2.28
C LYS A 300 -0.99 24.92 0.85
N HIS A 301 -0.37 24.32 -0.16
CA HIS A 301 -0.62 24.62 -1.56
C HIS A 301 -1.67 23.71 -2.20
N GLY A 302 -2.20 22.73 -1.46
CA GLY A 302 -3.16 21.75 -1.97
C GLY A 302 -2.53 20.64 -2.81
N GLU A 303 -1.20 20.48 -2.78
CA GLU A 303 -0.54 19.27 -3.28
C GLU A 303 -0.87 18.11 -2.34
N VAL A 304 -1.10 16.92 -2.91
CA VAL A 304 -1.55 15.72 -2.17
C VAL A 304 -0.58 14.59 -2.45
N GLY A 305 -0.27 13.79 -1.44
CA GLY A 305 0.59 12.62 -1.59
C GLY A 305 0.26 11.54 -0.58
N ALA A 306 0.50 10.30 -0.97
CA ALA A 306 0.23 9.12 -0.17
C ALA A 306 1.34 8.09 -0.36
N TYR A 307 1.58 7.26 0.66
CA TYR A 307 2.48 6.11 0.55
C TYR A 307 2.06 5.02 1.54
N ALA A 308 2.27 3.75 1.19
CA ALA A 308 1.94 2.60 2.04
C ALA A 308 3.08 1.57 2.13
N LEU A 309 3.00 0.64 3.09
CA LEU A 309 3.89 -0.52 3.15
C LEU A 309 3.62 -1.48 1.99
N HIS A 310 2.36 -1.92 1.85
CA HIS A 310 1.94 -2.87 0.84
C HIS A 310 1.01 -2.22 -0.20
N ARG A 311 1.00 -2.74 -1.44
CA ARG A 311 0.03 -2.32 -2.47
C ARG A 311 -1.41 -2.55 -1.98
N GLY A 312 -2.35 -1.74 -2.44
CA GLY A 312 -3.78 -1.88 -2.11
C GLY A 312 -4.39 -0.62 -1.52
N PHE A 313 -3.57 0.21 -0.87
CA PHE A 313 -4.00 1.50 -0.34
C PHE A 313 -4.40 2.46 -1.48
N VAL A 314 -5.63 2.96 -1.39
CA VAL A 314 -6.19 3.99 -2.26
C VAL A 314 -6.62 5.19 -1.43
N TYR A 315 -6.70 6.35 -2.05
CA TYR A 315 -7.19 7.57 -1.41
C TYR A 315 -8.07 8.37 -2.37
N ALA A 316 -9.12 8.95 -1.82
CA ALA A 316 -10.07 9.77 -2.57
C ALA A 316 -9.64 11.24 -2.53
N VAL A 317 -9.75 11.92 -3.67
CA VAL A 317 -9.53 13.36 -3.84
C VAL A 317 -10.79 13.98 -4.40
N CYS A 318 -11.19 15.11 -3.81
CA CYS A 318 -12.34 15.87 -4.27
C CYS A 318 -11.99 17.35 -4.32
N ASP A 319 -12.26 17.97 -5.46
CA ASP A 319 -12.17 19.41 -5.69
C ASP A 319 -13.27 19.87 -6.65
N ALA A 320 -13.20 21.14 -7.08
CA ALA A 320 -14.20 21.73 -7.96
C ALA A 320 -14.27 21.07 -9.36
N GLN A 321 -13.22 20.36 -9.78
CA GLN A 321 -13.15 19.71 -11.09
C GLN A 321 -13.68 18.29 -11.04
N ARG A 322 -13.36 17.55 -9.97
CA ARG A 322 -13.73 16.14 -9.83
C ARG A 322 -14.04 15.77 -8.39
N GLN A 323 -15.17 15.11 -8.17
CA GLN A 323 -15.67 14.75 -6.83
C GLN A 323 -15.62 13.23 -6.53
N ASP A 324 -15.12 12.44 -7.47
CA ASP A 324 -15.05 10.97 -7.42
C ASP A 324 -13.66 10.44 -7.78
N ASP A 325 -12.62 11.26 -7.62
CA ASP A 325 -11.27 10.88 -7.99
C ASP A 325 -10.68 9.93 -6.96
N LEU A 326 -10.52 8.66 -7.34
CA LEU A 326 -9.88 7.64 -6.52
C LEU A 326 -8.49 7.34 -7.10
N ARG A 327 -7.46 7.41 -6.27
CA ARG A 327 -6.07 7.24 -6.68
C ARG A 327 -5.40 6.10 -5.92
N ASP A 328 -4.63 5.28 -6.62
CA ASP A 328 -3.75 4.30 -5.99
C ASP A 328 -2.53 4.99 -5.36
N SER A 329 -2.12 4.49 -4.20
CA SER A 329 -0.90 4.93 -3.52
C SER A 329 0.29 4.04 -3.90
N PRO A 330 1.49 4.62 -4.13
CA PRO A 330 2.72 3.85 -4.21
C PRO A 330 3.03 3.11 -2.90
N SER A 331 3.77 1.99 -2.98
CA SER A 331 4.11 1.17 -1.81
C SER A 331 5.52 0.60 -1.87
N ILE A 332 6.04 0.15 -0.71
CA ILE A 332 7.39 -0.44 -0.58
C ILE A 332 7.50 -1.85 -1.20
N TYR A 333 6.45 -2.69 -1.18
CA TYR A 333 6.53 -4.10 -1.64
C TYR A 333 5.67 -4.39 -2.93
N THR A 334 6.29 -4.94 -4.01
CA THR A 334 5.83 -5.48 -5.35
C THR A 334 6.68 -6.72 -5.82
N SER A 335 6.64 -7.29 -7.06
CA SER A 335 7.34 -8.60 -7.39
C SER A 335 8.07 -8.71 -8.76
N THR A 336 9.10 -9.59 -8.91
CA THR A 336 9.89 -9.84 -10.16
C THR A 336 10.51 -11.28 -10.25
N GLN A 337 10.91 -11.76 -11.44
CA GLN A 337 11.55 -13.09 -11.67
C GLN A 337 13.08 -13.06 -11.65
N ALA A 338 13.70 -14.19 -11.32
CA ALA A 338 15.13 -14.42 -11.51
C ALA A 338 15.49 -15.86 -11.88
N ASN A 339 16.25 -16.02 -12.97
CA ASN A 339 16.68 -17.32 -13.48
C ASN A 339 18.09 -17.77 -13.02
N SER A 340 18.61 -17.16 -11.96
CA SER A 340 19.88 -17.50 -11.28
C SER A 340 20.02 -16.65 -10.01
N VAL A 341 20.95 -17.01 -9.11
CA VAL A 341 21.29 -16.17 -7.95
C VAL A 341 21.74 -14.77 -8.39
N ALA A 342 22.56 -14.68 -9.43
CA ALA A 342 23.04 -13.40 -9.96
C ALA A 342 21.89 -12.57 -10.56
N SER A 343 20.92 -13.22 -11.22
CA SER A 343 19.69 -12.57 -11.69
C SER A 343 18.84 -12.08 -10.51
N ALA A 344 18.75 -12.84 -9.42
CA ALA A 344 17.97 -12.49 -8.25
C ALA A 344 18.54 -11.28 -7.53
N LEU A 345 19.87 -11.23 -7.39
CA LEU A 345 20.57 -10.07 -6.86
C LEU A 345 20.44 -8.85 -7.78
N ALA A 346 20.52 -9.05 -9.09
CA ALA A 346 20.31 -7.98 -10.07
C ALA A 346 18.89 -7.42 -10.03
N ALA A 347 17.89 -8.29 -9.87
CA ALA A 347 16.49 -7.91 -9.71
C ALA A 347 16.26 -7.13 -8.41
N GLN A 348 16.77 -7.63 -7.27
CA GLN A 348 16.73 -6.89 -6.00
C GLN A 348 17.39 -5.51 -6.13
N ALA A 349 18.58 -5.43 -6.73
CA ALA A 349 19.26 -4.16 -6.94
C ALA A 349 18.49 -3.20 -7.88
N GLY A 350 17.66 -3.76 -8.76
CA GLY A 350 16.80 -2.99 -9.66
C GLY A 350 15.47 -2.55 -9.04
N GLY A 351 15.21 -2.89 -7.77
CA GLY A 351 13.98 -2.55 -7.08
C GLY A 351 12.86 -3.57 -7.24
N ALA A 352 13.17 -4.83 -7.60
CA ALA A 352 12.26 -5.93 -7.42
C ALA A 352 11.95 -6.13 -5.94
N ASP A 353 10.72 -6.47 -5.60
CA ASP A 353 10.29 -6.57 -4.21
C ASP A 353 9.85 -7.98 -3.80
N ARG A 354 9.92 -8.94 -4.72
CA ARG A 354 9.93 -10.38 -4.49
C ARG A 354 10.68 -11.04 -5.64
N ILE A 355 11.33 -12.17 -5.36
CA ILE A 355 11.94 -13.03 -6.37
C ILE A 355 11.15 -14.32 -6.52
N GLU A 356 10.86 -14.70 -7.76
CA GLU A 356 10.66 -16.11 -8.15
C GLU A 356 11.97 -16.65 -8.73
N LEU A 357 12.62 -17.57 -8.01
CA LEU A 357 13.89 -18.18 -8.39
C LEU A 357 13.66 -19.52 -9.10
N PHE A 358 14.28 -19.68 -10.26
CA PHE A 358 14.28 -20.91 -11.06
C PHE A 358 15.56 -21.02 -11.91
N ASP A 359 15.82 -22.19 -12.48
CA ASP A 359 16.85 -22.41 -13.50
C ASP A 359 16.20 -22.67 -14.88
N ASN A 360 16.98 -22.77 -15.97
CA ASN A 360 16.48 -23.18 -17.30
C ASN A 360 15.35 -22.29 -17.89
N LEU A 361 15.55 -20.97 -17.89
CA LEU A 361 14.59 -19.99 -18.42
C LEU A 361 14.14 -20.25 -19.88
N ALA A 362 15.04 -20.77 -20.73
CA ALA A 362 14.72 -21.09 -22.12
C ALA A 362 13.64 -22.20 -22.23
N GLU A 363 13.50 -23.02 -21.19
CA GLU A 363 12.63 -24.19 -21.13
C GLU A 363 11.40 -23.96 -20.22
N GLY A 364 11.13 -22.69 -19.91
CA GLY A 364 10.01 -22.27 -19.06
C GLY A 364 10.27 -22.40 -17.56
N GLY A 365 11.50 -22.73 -17.14
CA GLY A 365 11.91 -22.76 -15.74
C GLY A 365 11.85 -24.16 -15.10
N THR A 366 12.87 -24.55 -14.34
CA THR A 366 12.87 -25.76 -13.50
C THR A 366 13.32 -25.42 -12.07
N THR A 367 13.14 -26.36 -11.14
CA THR A 367 13.64 -26.22 -9.77
C THR A 367 15.14 -25.91 -9.79
N PRO A 368 15.60 -24.84 -9.13
CA PRO A 368 17.01 -24.52 -9.05
C PRO A 368 17.74 -25.46 -8.07
N SER A 369 19.06 -25.60 -8.23
CA SER A 369 19.83 -26.46 -7.32
C SER A 369 19.72 -26.04 -5.85
N PHE A 370 19.87 -26.99 -4.91
CA PHE A 370 19.91 -26.69 -3.47
C PHE A 370 20.87 -25.56 -3.12
N ALA A 371 22.08 -25.56 -3.70
CA ALA A 371 23.08 -24.53 -3.47
C ALA A 371 22.62 -23.15 -3.99
N SER A 372 21.95 -23.11 -5.15
CA SER A 372 21.37 -21.88 -5.68
C SER A 372 20.34 -21.29 -4.72
N ILE A 373 19.45 -22.13 -4.17
CA ILE A 373 18.42 -21.70 -3.22
C ILE A 373 19.06 -21.18 -1.92
N ALA A 374 20.01 -21.94 -1.36
CA ALA A 374 20.69 -21.57 -0.11
C ALA A 374 21.42 -20.22 -0.24
N ILE A 375 22.22 -20.04 -1.30
CA ILE A 375 22.95 -18.79 -1.54
C ILE A 375 21.98 -17.64 -1.82
N ALA A 376 20.92 -17.88 -2.59
CA ALA A 376 19.90 -16.86 -2.84
C ALA A 376 19.26 -16.41 -1.52
N ARG A 377 18.90 -17.35 -0.64
CA ARG A 377 18.30 -17.01 0.64
C ARG A 377 19.26 -16.22 1.54
N GLU A 378 20.53 -16.62 1.61
CA GLU A 378 21.57 -15.93 2.40
C GLU A 378 21.77 -14.48 1.94
N ARG A 379 21.63 -14.20 0.63
CA ARG A 379 22.01 -12.90 0.05
C ARG A 379 20.83 -11.99 -0.29
N LEU A 380 19.63 -12.54 -0.46
CA LEU A 380 18.42 -11.76 -0.73
C LEU A 380 17.81 -11.24 0.58
N GLN A 381 17.40 -9.98 0.54
CA GLN A 381 16.71 -9.27 1.60
C GLN A 381 15.21 -9.08 1.32
N ILE A 382 14.80 -9.38 0.08
CA ILE A 382 13.41 -9.43 -0.37
C ILE A 382 12.87 -10.87 -0.31
N PRO A 383 11.54 -11.06 -0.28
CA PRO A 383 10.93 -12.38 -0.28
C PRO A 383 11.39 -13.28 -1.43
N LEU A 384 11.72 -14.53 -1.13
CA LEU A 384 12.23 -15.54 -2.04
C LEU A 384 11.21 -16.68 -2.20
N PHE A 385 10.71 -16.82 -3.43
CA PHE A 385 9.82 -17.88 -3.85
C PHE A 385 10.55 -18.78 -4.82
N VAL A 386 10.48 -20.09 -4.64
CA VAL A 386 11.21 -21.05 -5.49
C VAL A 386 10.24 -21.79 -6.39
N LEU A 387 10.52 -21.82 -7.70
CA LEU A 387 9.81 -22.70 -8.62
C LEU A 387 10.11 -24.15 -8.30
N VAL A 388 9.07 -24.95 -8.11
CA VAL A 388 9.16 -26.40 -7.92
C VAL A 388 8.58 -27.05 -9.17
N ARG A 389 9.49 -27.42 -10.08
CA ARG A 389 9.19 -28.07 -11.35
C ARG A 389 10.38 -28.96 -11.74
N PRO A 390 10.27 -30.29 -11.66
CA PRO A 390 11.42 -31.18 -11.71
C PRO A 390 12.03 -31.27 -13.12
N ARG A 391 11.27 -30.98 -14.17
CA ARG A 391 11.72 -31.02 -15.56
C ARG A 391 11.01 -30.01 -16.48
N PRO A 392 11.58 -29.74 -17.66
CA PRO A 392 10.88 -29.11 -18.77
C PRO A 392 9.70 -29.92 -19.33
N GLY A 393 8.98 -29.33 -20.28
CA GLY A 393 7.85 -29.97 -20.97
C GLY A 393 6.50 -29.65 -20.34
N ASP A 394 5.61 -30.64 -20.31
CA ASP A 394 4.27 -30.52 -19.74
C ASP A 394 4.26 -30.40 -18.20
N PHE A 395 3.06 -30.42 -17.62
CA PHE A 395 2.80 -30.26 -16.19
C PHE A 395 2.13 -31.49 -15.57
N HIS A 396 2.13 -32.62 -16.29
CA HIS A 396 1.66 -33.89 -15.76
C HIS A 396 2.84 -34.65 -15.18
N TYR A 397 2.77 -35.05 -13.92
CA TYR A 397 3.90 -35.62 -13.20
C TYR A 397 3.64 -37.05 -12.78
N ASP A 398 4.66 -37.89 -12.91
CA ASP A 398 4.63 -39.25 -12.38
C ASP A 398 4.93 -39.30 -10.87
N ALA A 399 4.95 -40.51 -10.31
CA ALA A 399 5.19 -40.71 -8.88
C ALA A 399 6.61 -40.33 -8.44
N LEU A 400 7.63 -40.55 -9.27
CA LEU A 400 9.01 -40.19 -8.95
C LEU A 400 9.19 -38.67 -9.00
N GLU A 401 8.58 -38.02 -10.00
CA GLU A 401 8.56 -36.56 -10.12
C GLU A 401 7.83 -35.91 -8.95
N THR A 402 6.71 -36.49 -8.52
CA THR A 402 5.99 -36.07 -7.31
C THR A 402 6.89 -36.15 -6.08
N GLU A 403 7.64 -37.24 -5.91
CA GLU A 403 8.57 -37.39 -4.79
C GLU A 403 9.67 -36.32 -4.80
N LEU A 404 10.23 -36.02 -5.97
CA LEU A 404 11.22 -34.95 -6.13
C LEU A 404 10.64 -33.59 -5.71
N MET A 405 9.45 -33.24 -6.21
CA MET A 405 8.78 -31.98 -5.87
C MET A 405 8.52 -31.84 -4.37
N LEU A 406 8.08 -32.90 -3.70
CA LEU A 406 7.85 -32.89 -2.25
C LEU A 406 9.15 -32.67 -1.46
N ARG A 407 10.25 -33.30 -1.89
CA ARG A 407 11.58 -33.11 -1.28
C ARG A 407 12.12 -31.69 -1.52
N ASP A 408 11.92 -31.14 -2.71
CA ASP A 408 12.31 -29.77 -3.04
C ASP A 408 11.56 -28.74 -2.19
N ILE A 409 10.25 -28.93 -2.00
CA ILE A 409 9.43 -28.09 -1.11
C ILE A 409 9.94 -28.18 0.34
N ALA A 410 10.24 -29.39 0.82
CA ALA A 410 10.79 -29.58 2.16
C ALA A 410 12.13 -28.86 2.35
N GLN A 411 12.99 -28.87 1.33
CA GLN A 411 14.25 -28.11 1.33
C GLN A 411 14.01 -26.59 1.34
N CYS A 412 13.10 -26.08 0.51
CA CYS A 412 12.76 -24.65 0.50
C CYS A 412 12.30 -24.19 1.89
N ARG A 413 11.49 -25.02 2.57
CA ARG A 413 11.06 -24.75 3.95
C ARG A 413 12.21 -24.77 4.94
N ALA A 414 13.09 -25.76 4.86
CA ALA A 414 14.25 -25.89 5.75
C ALA A 414 15.25 -24.73 5.58
N LEU A 415 15.38 -24.19 4.37
CA LEU A 415 16.24 -23.05 4.08
C LEU A 415 15.59 -21.71 4.48
N GLY A 416 14.30 -21.66 4.81
CA GLY A 416 13.62 -20.41 5.16
C GLY A 416 13.22 -19.57 3.96
N CYS A 417 12.88 -20.19 2.83
CA CYS A 417 12.19 -19.50 1.74
C CYS A 417 10.84 -18.92 2.22
N ASP A 418 10.36 -17.86 1.59
CA ASP A 418 9.07 -17.23 1.92
C ASP A 418 7.89 -17.94 1.24
N GLY A 419 8.16 -18.65 0.13
CA GLY A 419 7.16 -19.40 -0.58
C GLY A 419 7.70 -20.35 -1.65
N VAL A 420 6.78 -21.09 -2.26
CA VAL A 420 7.04 -21.95 -3.42
C VAL A 420 6.07 -21.64 -4.55
N VAL A 421 6.48 -21.96 -5.76
CA VAL A 421 5.71 -21.77 -6.99
C VAL A 421 5.54 -23.13 -7.63
N ILE A 422 4.30 -23.60 -7.73
CA ILE A 422 3.96 -24.98 -8.13
C ILE A 422 2.88 -24.96 -9.21
N GLY A 423 2.66 -26.09 -9.86
CA GLY A 423 1.42 -26.34 -10.59
C GLY A 423 1.49 -27.69 -11.29
N ALA A 424 0.43 -28.48 -11.16
CA ALA A 424 0.34 -29.80 -11.75
C ALA A 424 -1.01 -29.96 -12.45
N LEU A 425 -1.00 -30.61 -13.61
CA LEU A 425 -2.16 -30.89 -14.42
C LEU A 425 -2.39 -32.40 -14.56
N ASP A 426 -3.65 -32.78 -14.68
CA ASP A 426 -4.01 -34.14 -15.05
C ASP A 426 -3.88 -34.36 -16.57
N VAL A 427 -4.04 -35.62 -16.99
CA VAL A 427 -3.94 -36.01 -18.41
C VAL A 427 -5.01 -35.39 -19.32
N GLN A 428 -6.06 -34.78 -18.75
CA GLN A 428 -7.11 -34.09 -19.50
C GLN A 428 -6.87 -32.57 -19.58
N GLY A 429 -5.79 -32.07 -18.98
CA GLY A 429 -5.52 -30.63 -18.90
C GLY A 429 -6.34 -29.92 -17.82
N GLY A 430 -6.89 -30.65 -16.85
CA GLY A 430 -7.44 -30.08 -15.62
C GLY A 430 -6.36 -29.90 -14.54
N ILE A 431 -6.69 -29.20 -13.45
CA ILE A 431 -5.79 -29.11 -12.29
C ILE A 431 -5.71 -30.48 -11.60
N ASP A 432 -4.50 -31.01 -11.40
CA ASP A 432 -4.29 -32.23 -10.59
C ASP A 432 -4.50 -31.92 -9.11
N LEU A 433 -5.76 -31.92 -8.68
CA LEU A 433 -6.16 -31.60 -7.31
C LEU A 433 -5.53 -32.53 -6.26
N PRO A 434 -5.47 -33.87 -6.47
CA PRO A 434 -4.76 -34.77 -5.55
C PRO A 434 -3.31 -34.35 -5.31
N LEU A 435 -2.51 -34.22 -6.38
CA LEU A 435 -1.10 -33.87 -6.28
C LEU A 435 -0.93 -32.46 -5.68
N CYS A 436 -1.68 -31.47 -6.16
CA CYS A 436 -1.58 -30.11 -5.64
C CYS A 436 -1.85 -30.05 -4.13
N ARG A 437 -2.83 -30.80 -3.61
CA ARG A 437 -3.07 -30.87 -2.16
C ARG A 437 -1.88 -31.43 -1.38
N GLU A 438 -1.17 -32.41 -1.93
CA GLU A 438 0.04 -32.94 -1.30
C GLU A 438 1.17 -31.92 -1.29
N LEU A 439 1.38 -31.22 -2.41
CA LEU A 439 2.37 -30.15 -2.50
C LEU A 439 2.08 -29.01 -1.52
N LEU A 440 0.81 -28.59 -1.38
CA LEU A 440 0.41 -27.57 -0.39
C LEU A 440 0.63 -28.04 1.06
N ARG A 441 0.33 -29.32 1.36
CA ARG A 441 0.63 -29.87 2.69
C ARG A 441 2.13 -29.88 2.99
N ALA A 442 2.96 -30.21 2.00
CA ALA A 442 4.41 -30.15 2.13
C ALA A 442 4.92 -28.71 2.34
N ALA A 443 4.31 -27.74 1.64
CA ALA A 443 4.63 -26.33 1.75
C ALA A 443 4.37 -25.79 3.17
N GLY A 444 3.30 -26.27 3.83
CA GLY A 444 3.00 -25.91 5.22
C GLY A 444 2.75 -24.40 5.36
N PRO A 445 3.55 -23.65 6.14
CA PRO A 445 3.35 -22.21 6.32
C PRO A 445 3.84 -21.36 5.13
N LEU A 446 4.54 -21.96 4.16
CA LEU A 446 5.03 -21.26 2.99
C LEU A 446 3.87 -20.73 2.13
N GLN A 447 4.03 -19.53 1.58
CA GLN A 447 3.09 -19.05 0.58
C GLN A 447 3.24 -19.84 -0.72
N VAL A 448 2.13 -20.06 -1.43
CA VAL A 448 2.05 -20.85 -2.66
C VAL A 448 1.49 -20.00 -3.81
N THR A 449 2.24 -19.96 -4.91
CA THR A 449 1.78 -19.43 -6.20
C THR A 449 1.53 -20.57 -7.16
N PHE A 450 0.36 -20.62 -7.77
CA PHE A 450 0.10 -21.53 -8.89
C PHE A 450 0.68 -20.93 -10.17
N HIS A 451 1.59 -21.65 -10.82
CA HIS A 451 2.38 -21.14 -11.93
C HIS A 451 1.68 -21.29 -13.29
N ARG A 452 2.40 -21.00 -14.37
CA ARG A 452 1.88 -20.97 -15.75
C ARG A 452 1.34 -22.29 -16.31
N ALA A 453 1.39 -23.41 -15.60
CA ALA A 453 0.49 -24.54 -15.86
C ALA A 453 -0.97 -24.10 -15.99
N PHE A 454 -1.36 -23.05 -15.27
CA PHE A 454 -2.67 -22.44 -15.41
C PHE A 454 -2.97 -22.03 -16.86
N ASP A 455 -1.99 -21.53 -17.62
CA ASP A 455 -2.19 -21.14 -19.02
C ASP A 455 -2.44 -22.34 -19.96
N ALA A 456 -2.15 -23.56 -19.49
CA ALA A 456 -2.32 -24.79 -20.26
C ALA A 456 -3.58 -25.58 -19.89
N VAL A 457 -4.44 -25.04 -19.01
CA VAL A 457 -5.67 -25.74 -18.65
C VAL A 457 -6.72 -25.67 -19.76
N CYS A 458 -7.61 -26.66 -19.80
CA CYS A 458 -8.71 -26.69 -20.77
C CYS A 458 -9.81 -25.65 -20.48
N ASP A 459 -9.95 -25.21 -19.21
CA ASP A 459 -10.97 -24.25 -18.76
C ASP A 459 -10.40 -23.34 -17.65
N LEU A 460 -9.98 -22.14 -18.04
CA LEU A 460 -9.37 -21.14 -17.15
C LEU A 460 -10.33 -20.70 -16.02
N PRO A 461 -11.60 -20.33 -16.29
CA PRO A 461 -12.57 -20.02 -15.22
C PRO A 461 -12.74 -21.14 -14.19
N ALA A 462 -12.90 -22.39 -14.61
CA ALA A 462 -13.07 -23.51 -13.68
C ALA A 462 -11.78 -23.77 -12.88
N ALA A 463 -10.63 -23.73 -13.55
CA ALA A 463 -9.33 -23.88 -12.90
C ALA A 463 -9.08 -22.79 -11.84
N LEU A 464 -9.55 -21.54 -12.08
CA LEU A 464 -9.40 -20.45 -11.11
C LEU A 464 -10.08 -20.81 -9.78
N GLU A 465 -11.32 -21.32 -9.83
CA GLU A 465 -12.05 -21.74 -8.63
C GLU A 465 -11.36 -22.91 -7.91
N GLN A 466 -10.79 -23.85 -8.68
CA GLN A 466 -10.01 -24.95 -8.12
C GLN A 466 -8.74 -24.47 -7.40
N VAL A 467 -7.99 -23.54 -8.01
CA VAL A 467 -6.78 -22.96 -7.41
C VAL A 467 -7.11 -22.13 -6.16
N ILE A 468 -8.24 -21.40 -6.17
CA ILE A 468 -8.78 -20.72 -4.98
C ILE A 468 -9.11 -21.75 -3.89
N GLY A 469 -9.81 -22.83 -4.24
CA GLY A 469 -10.21 -23.89 -3.31
C GLY A 469 -9.03 -24.69 -2.73
N LEU A 470 -7.90 -24.73 -3.42
CA LEU A 470 -6.64 -25.28 -2.88
C LEU A 470 -6.07 -24.36 -1.78
N GLY A 471 -6.32 -23.05 -1.84
CA GLY A 471 -5.78 -22.07 -0.90
C GLY A 471 -4.48 -21.42 -1.37
N CYS A 472 -4.17 -21.45 -2.67
CA CYS A 472 -3.06 -20.70 -3.24
C CYS A 472 -3.28 -19.19 -3.06
N GLN A 473 -2.23 -18.43 -2.75
CA GLN A 473 -2.36 -16.96 -2.60
C GLN A 473 -2.31 -16.23 -3.94
N ARG A 474 -1.72 -16.86 -4.96
CA ARG A 474 -1.53 -16.28 -6.29
C ARG A 474 -1.71 -17.31 -7.39
N VAL A 475 -2.13 -16.82 -8.55
CA VAL A 475 -2.05 -17.53 -9.83
C VAL A 475 -1.29 -16.68 -10.85
N LEU A 476 -0.23 -17.24 -11.42
CA LEU A 476 0.57 -16.62 -12.47
C LEU A 476 0.05 -17.08 -13.83
N THR A 477 -0.39 -16.13 -14.65
CA THR A 477 -1.02 -16.43 -15.94
C THR A 477 -0.81 -15.32 -16.97
N SER A 478 -0.80 -15.69 -18.25
CA SER A 478 -0.91 -14.80 -19.40
C SER A 478 -2.34 -14.75 -19.98
N GLY A 479 -3.33 -15.27 -19.26
CA GLY A 479 -4.71 -15.44 -19.74
C GLY A 479 -4.84 -16.59 -20.75
N GLY A 480 -3.98 -17.61 -20.66
CA GLY A 480 -3.93 -18.70 -21.65
C GLY A 480 -3.40 -18.28 -23.02
N GLN A 481 -2.74 -17.13 -23.11
CA GLN A 481 -2.20 -16.58 -24.37
C GLN A 481 -0.67 -16.54 -24.39
N ALA A 482 -0.08 -16.21 -25.55
CA ALA A 482 1.38 -16.13 -25.69
C ALA A 482 2.04 -15.04 -24.82
N SER A 483 1.30 -13.98 -24.48
CA SER A 483 1.74 -12.89 -23.59
C SER A 483 0.56 -12.35 -22.78
N ALA A 484 0.85 -11.70 -21.64
CA ALA A 484 -0.18 -11.03 -20.84
C ALA A 484 -0.90 -9.91 -21.62
N GLU A 485 -0.22 -9.27 -22.57
CA GLU A 485 -0.83 -8.26 -23.43
C GLU A 485 -1.87 -8.86 -24.37
N ALA A 486 -1.57 -10.01 -24.99
CA ALA A 486 -2.50 -10.73 -25.85
C ALA A 486 -3.70 -11.29 -25.06
N GLY A 487 -3.46 -11.77 -23.83
CA GLY A 487 -4.50 -12.28 -22.95
C GLY A 487 -5.17 -11.23 -22.07
N ALA A 488 -5.00 -9.94 -22.34
CA ALA A 488 -5.41 -8.90 -21.40
C ALA A 488 -6.92 -8.91 -21.05
N GLU A 489 -7.79 -9.20 -22.03
CA GLU A 489 -9.24 -9.32 -21.77
C GLU A 489 -9.57 -10.53 -20.89
N VAL A 490 -8.89 -11.67 -21.13
CA VAL A 490 -9.06 -12.88 -20.32
C VAL A 490 -8.54 -12.65 -18.91
N LEU A 491 -7.39 -11.98 -18.77
CA LEU A 491 -6.84 -11.59 -17.47
C LEU A 491 -7.79 -10.66 -16.71
N ALA A 492 -8.41 -9.68 -17.37
CA ALA A 492 -9.41 -8.82 -16.76
C ALA A 492 -10.63 -9.61 -16.27
N ALA A 493 -11.11 -10.55 -17.07
CA ALA A 493 -12.20 -11.45 -16.69
C ALA A 493 -11.82 -12.35 -15.50
N LEU A 494 -10.61 -12.90 -15.48
CA LEU A 494 -10.09 -13.70 -14.37
C LEU A 494 -9.89 -12.88 -13.11
N VAL A 495 -9.42 -11.63 -13.20
CA VAL A 495 -9.33 -10.70 -12.07
C VAL A 495 -10.73 -10.41 -11.50
N ALA A 496 -11.70 -10.14 -12.38
CA ALA A 496 -13.09 -9.92 -11.98
C ALA A 496 -13.70 -11.16 -11.31
N GLN A 497 -13.47 -12.34 -11.88
CA GLN A 497 -13.93 -13.61 -11.31
C GLN A 497 -13.24 -13.93 -9.97
N ALA A 498 -11.93 -13.72 -9.88
CA ALA A 498 -11.17 -13.94 -8.65
C ALA A 498 -11.75 -13.11 -7.51
N ALA A 499 -12.24 -11.89 -7.80
CA ALA A 499 -12.93 -11.03 -6.84
C ALA A 499 -12.14 -10.86 -5.52
N GLY A 500 -10.81 -10.77 -5.62
CA GLY A 500 -9.89 -10.63 -4.48
C GLY A 500 -9.63 -11.90 -3.66
N ARG A 501 -10.25 -13.05 -3.99
CA ARG A 501 -10.04 -14.33 -3.30
C ARG A 501 -8.65 -14.92 -3.53
N ILE A 502 -8.05 -14.59 -4.68
CA ILE A 502 -6.68 -14.92 -5.07
C ILE A 502 -6.10 -13.75 -5.87
N SER A 503 -4.80 -13.53 -5.77
CA SER A 503 -4.12 -12.54 -6.61
C SER A 503 -3.81 -13.13 -7.99
N VAL A 504 -4.41 -12.56 -9.03
CA VAL A 504 -4.07 -12.87 -10.43
C VAL A 504 -2.86 -12.05 -10.83
N MET A 505 -1.75 -12.73 -11.08
CA MET A 505 -0.48 -12.14 -11.43
C MET A 505 -0.25 -12.27 -12.94
N ALA A 506 -0.25 -11.15 -13.65
CA ALA A 506 -0.01 -11.15 -15.09
C ALA A 506 1.46 -11.46 -15.39
N GLY A 507 1.72 -12.40 -16.29
CA GLY A 507 3.07 -12.77 -16.71
C GLY A 507 3.20 -13.06 -18.19
N ALA A 508 4.45 -13.24 -18.63
CA ALA A 508 4.87 -13.42 -20.03
C ALA A 508 4.80 -12.15 -20.90
N GLY A 509 5.95 -11.79 -21.48
CA GLY A 509 6.06 -10.67 -22.44
C GLY A 509 6.04 -9.28 -21.82
N LEU A 510 6.17 -9.15 -20.49
CA LEU A 510 6.19 -7.84 -19.82
C LEU A 510 7.57 -7.18 -19.89
N GLY A 511 7.57 -5.94 -20.37
CA GLY A 511 8.74 -5.06 -20.50
C GLY A 511 8.38 -3.61 -20.12
N PRO A 512 9.37 -2.70 -19.99
CA PRO A 512 9.10 -1.31 -19.59
C PRO A 512 8.09 -0.58 -20.49
N GLY A 513 8.02 -0.95 -21.77
CA GLY A 513 7.12 -0.31 -22.73
C GLY A 513 5.64 -0.72 -22.62
N ASN A 514 5.32 -1.88 -22.03
CA ASN A 514 3.94 -2.37 -21.98
C ASN A 514 3.42 -2.66 -20.56
N ILE A 515 4.31 -2.79 -19.56
CA ILE A 515 3.92 -3.27 -18.22
C ILE A 515 2.82 -2.43 -17.57
N ALA A 516 2.88 -1.10 -17.66
CA ALA A 516 1.88 -0.21 -17.09
C ALA A 516 0.54 -0.23 -17.84
N ALA A 517 0.59 -0.41 -19.17
CA ALA A 517 -0.62 -0.54 -19.98
C ALA A 517 -1.34 -1.85 -19.69
N VAL A 518 -0.59 -2.97 -19.59
CA VAL A 518 -1.13 -4.27 -19.22
C VAL A 518 -1.71 -4.24 -17.81
N ALA A 519 -1.01 -3.64 -16.84
CA ALA A 519 -1.51 -3.49 -15.47
C ALA A 519 -2.87 -2.78 -15.43
N ARG A 520 -2.97 -1.61 -16.07
CA ARG A 520 -4.22 -0.83 -16.14
C ARG A 520 -5.35 -1.57 -16.85
N LYS A 521 -5.04 -2.21 -17.98
CA LYS A 521 -6.04 -2.90 -18.80
C LYS A 521 -6.60 -4.15 -18.12
N THR A 522 -5.74 -4.91 -17.46
CA THR A 522 -6.10 -6.19 -16.83
C THR A 522 -6.62 -6.04 -15.41
N GLY A 523 -6.30 -4.94 -14.72
CA GLY A 523 -6.53 -4.80 -13.28
C GLY A 523 -5.62 -5.66 -12.41
N CYS A 524 -4.61 -6.34 -12.99
CA CYS A 524 -3.65 -7.13 -12.24
C CYS A 524 -2.75 -6.20 -11.40
N LEU A 525 -2.71 -6.44 -10.09
CA LEU A 525 -1.90 -5.65 -9.14
C LEU A 525 -0.47 -6.18 -9.01
N GLU A 526 -0.28 -7.46 -9.33
CA GLU A 526 1.00 -8.14 -9.36
C GLU A 526 1.38 -8.47 -10.82
N LEU A 527 2.63 -8.18 -11.16
CA LEU A 527 3.15 -8.34 -12.51
C LEU A 527 4.46 -9.12 -12.45
N HIS A 528 4.64 -9.99 -13.43
CA HIS A 528 5.73 -10.95 -13.44
C HIS A 528 6.56 -10.81 -14.70
N ALA A 529 7.74 -10.19 -14.56
CA ALA A 529 8.65 -9.94 -15.66
C ALA A 529 10.01 -10.60 -15.45
N SER A 530 10.55 -11.21 -16.51
CA SER A 530 11.89 -11.82 -16.52
C SER A 530 13.04 -10.81 -16.65
N ALA A 531 12.74 -9.59 -17.15
CA ALA A 531 13.70 -8.50 -17.32
C ALA A 531 15.05 -8.94 -17.94
N LYS A 532 14.96 -9.74 -19.02
CA LYS A 532 16.09 -10.43 -19.64
C LYS A 532 17.10 -9.44 -20.21
N GLY A 533 18.38 -9.65 -19.92
CA GLY A 533 19.52 -9.08 -20.63
C GLY A 533 20.45 -10.19 -21.11
N GLN A 534 21.29 -9.88 -22.09
CA GLN A 534 22.34 -10.80 -22.55
C GLN A 534 23.64 -10.51 -21.81
N ARG A 535 24.27 -11.55 -21.30
CA ARG A 535 25.61 -11.50 -20.70
C ARG A 535 26.59 -12.12 -21.66
N ARG A 536 27.63 -11.35 -21.97
CA ARG A 536 28.74 -11.83 -22.77
C ARG A 536 29.69 -12.66 -21.93
N SER A 537 30.13 -13.79 -22.48
CA SER A 537 31.15 -14.61 -21.85
C SER A 537 32.45 -13.85 -21.68
N ALA A 538 33.12 -14.06 -20.54
CA ALA A 538 34.52 -13.68 -20.38
C ALA A 538 35.48 -14.70 -21.01
N MET A 539 34.99 -15.87 -21.44
CA MET A 539 35.80 -16.86 -22.14
C MET A 539 36.29 -16.30 -23.47
N GLN A 540 37.61 -16.20 -23.62
CA GLN A 540 38.23 -15.66 -24.83
C GLN A 540 38.28 -16.66 -25.98
N PHE A 541 38.38 -17.96 -25.66
CA PHE A 541 38.40 -19.02 -26.65
C PHE A 541 37.00 -19.64 -26.81
N GLN A 542 36.58 -19.80 -28.06
CA GLN A 542 35.36 -20.49 -28.44
C GLN A 542 35.71 -21.58 -29.45
N ASN A 543 35.27 -22.81 -29.20
CA ASN A 543 35.49 -23.93 -30.12
C ASN A 543 34.40 -23.92 -31.20
N PRO A 544 34.70 -23.54 -32.47
CA PRO A 544 33.68 -23.40 -33.51
C PRO A 544 33.08 -24.75 -33.95
N ALA A 545 33.69 -25.88 -33.58
CA ALA A 545 33.17 -27.20 -33.88
C ALA A 545 31.96 -27.59 -32.99
N LEU A 546 31.81 -26.97 -31.81
CA LEU A 546 30.74 -27.30 -30.86
C LEU A 546 29.50 -26.44 -31.14
N ARG A 547 28.60 -26.95 -32.00
CA ARG A 547 27.32 -26.30 -32.30
C ARG A 547 26.34 -26.47 -31.13
N GLY A 548 25.66 -25.39 -30.75
CA GLY A 548 24.64 -25.38 -29.68
C GLY A 548 25.16 -25.02 -28.28
N LEU A 549 26.47 -24.80 -28.12
CA LEU A 549 27.06 -24.29 -26.88
C LEU A 549 27.31 -22.77 -27.04
N ASP A 550 26.28 -21.97 -26.81
CA ASP A 550 26.40 -20.51 -26.86
C ASP A 550 27.33 -20.02 -25.73
N PRO A 551 28.38 -19.24 -26.03
CA PRO A 551 29.24 -18.65 -24.99
C PRO A 551 28.47 -17.69 -24.08
N ASP A 552 27.46 -17.01 -24.62
CA ASP A 552 26.69 -15.99 -23.93
C ASP A 552 25.44 -16.60 -23.28
N TRP A 553 24.94 -15.97 -22.22
CA TRP A 553 23.73 -16.45 -21.54
C TRP A 553 22.81 -15.31 -21.14
N SER A 554 21.56 -15.64 -20.84
CA SER A 554 20.58 -14.66 -20.38
C SER A 554 20.61 -14.51 -18.85
N GLN A 555 20.70 -13.27 -18.39
CA GLN A 555 20.61 -12.90 -16.98
C GLN A 555 19.69 -11.69 -16.84
N THR A 556 18.96 -11.59 -15.73
CA THR A 556 18.20 -10.38 -15.41
C THR A 556 19.11 -9.15 -15.38
N ALA A 557 18.70 -8.09 -16.07
CA ALA A 557 19.42 -6.83 -16.12
C ALA A 557 18.83 -5.83 -15.11
N THR A 558 19.67 -5.39 -14.16
CA THR A 558 19.29 -4.39 -13.13
C THR A 558 18.64 -3.15 -13.72
N ALA A 559 19.20 -2.60 -14.81
CA ALA A 559 18.65 -1.42 -15.48
C ALA A 559 17.25 -1.68 -16.06
N THR A 560 16.98 -2.87 -16.59
CA THR A 560 15.65 -3.24 -17.09
C THR A 560 14.65 -3.38 -15.95
N VAL A 561 15.05 -3.94 -14.81
CA VAL A 561 14.18 -4.01 -13.62
C VAL A 561 13.89 -2.61 -13.08
N ALA A 562 14.89 -1.73 -13.00
CA ALA A 562 14.69 -0.34 -12.61
C ALA A 562 13.75 0.40 -13.57
N ALA A 563 13.88 0.18 -14.89
CA ALA A 563 13.00 0.76 -15.89
C ALA A 563 11.56 0.22 -15.80
N LEU A 564 11.39 -1.07 -15.49
CA LEU A 564 10.07 -1.66 -15.20
C LEU A 564 9.45 -1.00 -13.97
N ARG A 565 10.23 -0.79 -12.91
CA ARG A 565 9.77 -0.14 -11.68
C ARG A 565 9.36 1.30 -11.94
N GLN A 566 10.20 2.05 -12.64
CA GLN A 566 9.92 3.42 -13.05
C GLN A 566 8.65 3.52 -13.91
N ALA A 567 8.45 2.60 -14.85
CA ALA A 567 7.25 2.57 -15.68
C ALA A 567 5.96 2.32 -14.90
N LEU A 568 6.07 1.68 -13.72
CA LEU A 568 4.94 1.43 -12.82
C LEU A 568 4.71 2.54 -11.78
N ASP A 569 5.72 3.35 -11.51
CA ASP A 569 5.68 4.44 -10.52
C ASP A 569 5.29 5.80 -11.13
N GLY A 570 5.35 5.92 -12.46
CA GLY A 570 4.91 7.10 -13.23
C GLY A 570 3.49 6.94 -13.76
#